data_AF-A0A934Z008-F1
#
_entry.id   AF-A0A934Z008-F1
#
_cell.length_a   1.000
_cell.length_b   1.000
_cell.length_c   1.000
_cell.angle_alpha   90.00
_cell.angle_beta   90.00
_cell.angle_gamma   90.00
#
_symmetry.space_group_name_H-M   'P 1'
#
loop_
_entity.id
_entity.type
_entity.pdbx_description
1 polymer ?
#
loop_
_entity_poly.entity_id
_entity_poly.type
_entity_poly.pdbx_seq_one_letter_code
_entity_poly.pdbx_strand_id
1 'polypeptide(L)'
;MDASPVVTWKIPIEGDPSDLENLAVALESREVGVTRFEGGFALSLSTSIAGLDYAPVRSLAEEHLAAVNGVGKILDPAFRALRLTGRLLGVDAAGRTVHTVMALQGIEIRVRLGTAIMSINGIPQADPRTVTASAVLDGALTSSLAWDALAVIGRDETDMV
;
A
#
# COMPACT_ATOMS: atom_id res chain seq x y z
N MET A 1 -9.42 -8.15 -15.14
CA MET A 1 -8.72 -8.81 -14.02
C MET A 1 -9.21 -8.18 -12.73
N ASP A 2 -9.95 -8.94 -11.92
CA ASP A 2 -10.38 -8.48 -10.59
C ASP A 2 -9.14 -8.22 -9.73
N ALA A 3 -9.01 -6.99 -9.24
CA ALA A 3 -8.00 -6.67 -8.26
C ALA A 3 -8.30 -7.47 -6.98
N SER A 4 -7.38 -8.35 -6.58
CA SER A 4 -7.55 -9.16 -5.36
C SER A 4 -7.69 -8.21 -4.15
N PRO A 5 -8.74 -8.37 -3.32
CA PRO A 5 -8.99 -7.45 -2.22
C PRO A 5 -7.91 -7.55 -1.15
N VAL A 6 -7.61 -6.42 -0.51
CA VAL A 6 -6.79 -6.42 0.71
C VAL A 6 -7.55 -7.17 1.81
N VAL A 7 -6.85 -8.06 2.51
CA VAL A 7 -7.39 -8.79 3.67
C VAL A 7 -6.62 -8.47 4.95
N THR A 8 -5.37 -8.02 4.83
CA THR A 8 -4.52 -7.64 5.95
C THR A 8 -3.65 -6.44 5.57
N TRP A 9 -3.52 -5.49 6.48
CA TRP A 9 -2.54 -4.42 6.42
C TRP A 9 -1.31 -4.80 7.23
N LYS A 10 -0.13 -4.73 6.59
CA LYS A 10 1.16 -4.89 7.25
C LYS A 10 1.86 -3.54 7.31
N ILE A 11 2.20 -3.11 8.52
CA ILE A 11 2.92 -1.87 8.78
C ILE A 11 4.31 -2.27 9.26
N PRO A 12 5.38 -2.11 8.46
CA PRO A 12 6.71 -2.47 8.92
C PRO A 12 7.10 -1.68 10.16
N ILE A 13 7.76 -2.37 11.09
CA ILE A 13 8.17 -1.83 12.37
C ILE A 13 9.68 -1.98 12.57
N GLU A 14 10.26 -1.02 13.29
CA GLU A 14 11.67 -0.97 13.63
C GLU A 14 11.83 -1.04 15.15
N GLY A 15 12.90 -1.69 15.58
CA GLY A 15 13.23 -1.88 16.99
C GLY A 15 14.42 -2.80 17.12
N ASP A 16 14.69 -3.26 18.34
CA ASP A 16 15.75 -4.23 18.54
C ASP A 16 15.35 -5.61 17.97
N PRO A 17 16.25 -6.31 17.27
CA PRO A 17 15.94 -7.61 16.69
C PRO A 17 15.46 -8.64 17.71
N SER A 18 16.08 -8.73 18.90
CA SER A 18 15.69 -9.73 19.89
C SER A 18 14.30 -9.45 20.47
N ASP A 19 13.98 -8.18 20.69
CA ASP A 19 12.65 -7.73 21.13
C ASP A 19 11.57 -8.06 20.08
N LEU A 20 11.86 -7.84 18.80
CA LEU A 20 10.98 -8.15 17.67
C LEU A 20 10.75 -9.66 17.51
N GLU A 21 11.79 -10.47 17.65
CA GLU A 21 11.69 -11.93 17.58
C GLU A 21 10.83 -12.49 18.70
N ASN A 22 11.07 -12.06 19.93
CA ASN A 22 10.31 -12.49 21.11
C ASN A 22 8.82 -12.13 20.97
N LEU A 23 8.52 -10.91 20.52
CA LEU A 23 7.14 -10.48 20.31
C LEU A 23 6.46 -11.22 19.16
N ALA A 24 7.17 -11.51 18.07
CA ALA A 24 6.60 -12.26 16.95
C ALA A 24 6.15 -13.66 17.38
N VAL A 25 6.89 -14.29 18.31
CA VAL A 25 6.51 -15.57 18.91
C VAL A 25 5.36 -15.40 19.90
N ALA A 26 5.43 -14.40 20.80
CA ALA A 26 4.44 -14.20 21.85
C ALA A 26 3.06 -13.77 21.33
N LEU A 27 3.02 -13.05 20.20
CA LEU A 27 1.80 -12.49 19.59
C LEU A 27 1.39 -13.21 18.31
N GLU A 28 1.94 -14.40 18.06
CA GLU A 28 1.60 -15.19 16.89
C GLU A 28 0.08 -15.47 16.84
N SER A 29 -0.50 -15.39 15.63
CA SER A 29 -1.92 -15.70 15.36
C SER A 29 -2.96 -14.82 16.07
N ARG A 30 -2.59 -13.62 16.53
CA ARG A 30 -3.54 -12.61 17.01
C ARG A 30 -4.01 -11.72 15.86
N GLU A 31 -5.23 -11.19 15.96
CA GLU A 31 -5.78 -10.23 14.97
C GLU A 31 -4.94 -8.95 14.88
N VAL A 32 -4.24 -8.63 15.97
CA VAL A 32 -3.20 -7.60 16.05
C VAL A 32 -1.95 -8.27 16.59
N GLY A 33 -0.93 -8.37 15.77
CA GLY A 33 0.30 -9.09 16.13
C GLY A 33 1.52 -8.60 15.38
N VAL A 34 2.69 -8.91 15.93
CA VAL A 34 3.97 -8.74 15.24
C VAL A 34 4.20 -9.98 14.39
N THR A 35 4.45 -9.77 13.10
CA THR A 35 4.61 -10.86 12.13
C THR A 35 5.89 -10.68 11.34
N ARG A 36 6.55 -11.80 11.02
CA ARG A 36 7.67 -11.80 10.07
C ARG A 36 7.15 -11.66 8.64
N PHE A 37 7.92 -10.98 7.79
CA PHE A 37 7.72 -10.93 6.35
C PHE A 37 9.09 -10.78 5.64
N GLU A 38 9.10 -10.83 4.31
CA GLU A 38 10.32 -10.79 3.50
C GLU A 38 11.23 -9.57 3.79
N GLY A 39 10.67 -8.46 4.27
CA GLY A 39 11.39 -7.24 4.63
C GLY A 39 11.63 -7.02 6.13
N GLY A 40 11.45 -8.03 6.99
CA GLY A 40 11.68 -7.94 8.44
C GLY A 40 10.43 -8.21 9.26
N PHE A 41 10.07 -7.27 10.15
CA PHE A 41 8.91 -7.40 11.04
C PHE A 41 7.87 -6.32 10.74
N ALA A 42 6.60 -6.70 10.86
CA ALA A 42 5.49 -5.78 10.67
C ALA A 42 4.43 -6.00 11.75
N LEU A 43 3.80 -4.91 12.16
CA LEU A 43 2.51 -4.95 12.83
C LEU A 43 1.46 -5.34 11.78
N SER A 44 0.76 -6.43 12.01
CA SER A 44 -0.34 -6.89 11.15
C SER A 44 -1.67 -6.47 11.75
N LEU A 45 -2.53 -5.86 10.94
CA LEU A 45 -3.91 -5.52 11.25
C LEU A 45 -4.82 -6.15 10.21
N SER A 46 -5.80 -6.95 10.62
CA SER A 46 -6.82 -7.47 9.70
C SER A 46 -7.72 -6.33 9.19
N THR A 47 -8.34 -6.53 8.03
CA THR A 47 -9.33 -5.58 7.51
C THR A 47 -10.63 -5.57 8.32
N SER A 48 -10.88 -6.55 9.19
CA SER A 48 -11.96 -6.47 10.18
C SER A 48 -11.75 -5.37 11.22
N ILE A 49 -10.49 -5.00 11.49
CA ILE A 49 -10.11 -3.93 12.43
C ILE A 49 -9.91 -2.61 11.71
N ALA A 50 -9.12 -2.61 10.64
CA ALA A 50 -8.70 -1.38 9.97
C ALA A 50 -9.59 -0.97 8.78
N GLY A 51 -10.50 -1.85 8.35
CA GLY A 51 -11.26 -1.67 7.12
C GLY A 51 -10.42 -1.87 5.86
N LEU A 52 -11.06 -1.64 4.71
CA LEU A 52 -10.44 -1.76 3.38
C LEU A 52 -9.73 -0.47 2.94
N ASP A 53 -10.03 0.66 3.59
CA ASP A 53 -9.40 1.95 3.31
C ASP A 53 -8.07 2.07 4.06
N TYR A 54 -7.06 2.66 3.43
CA TYR A 54 -5.76 2.89 4.03
C TYR A 54 -5.76 4.09 5.00
N ALA A 55 -6.70 5.02 4.84
CA ALA A 55 -6.75 6.26 5.61
C ALA A 55 -6.72 6.06 7.16
N PRO A 56 -7.51 5.14 7.75
CA PRO A 56 -7.47 4.92 9.21
C PRO A 56 -6.30 4.04 9.67
N VAL A 57 -5.67 3.27 8.76
CA VAL A 57 -4.71 2.21 9.10
C VAL A 57 -3.54 2.75 9.91
N ARG A 58 -3.06 3.96 9.57
CA ARG A 58 -1.92 4.56 10.26
C ARG A 58 -2.23 4.86 11.72
N SER A 59 -3.30 5.59 11.98
CA SER A 59 -3.70 5.97 13.34
C SER A 59 -4.01 4.74 14.18
N LEU A 60 -4.68 3.74 13.60
CA LEU A 60 -4.93 2.46 14.28
C LEU A 60 -3.64 1.69 14.56
N ALA A 61 -2.69 1.68 13.63
CA ALA A 61 -1.39 1.06 13.85
C ALA A 61 -0.61 1.74 14.98
N GLU A 62 -0.71 3.07 15.14
CA GLU A 62 -0.05 3.79 16.23
C GLU A 62 -0.66 3.45 17.59
N GLU A 63 -1.99 3.37 17.67
CA GLU A 63 -2.71 2.94 18.88
C GLU A 63 -2.33 1.51 19.28
N HIS A 64 -2.36 0.59 18.32
CA HIS A 64 -2.05 -0.82 18.57
C HIS A 64 -0.56 -1.04 18.84
N LEU A 65 0.34 -0.26 18.24
CA LEU A 65 1.76 -0.30 18.55
C LEU A 65 2.02 0.08 20.02
N ALA A 66 1.28 1.04 20.57
CA ALA A 66 1.40 1.40 21.98
C ALA A 66 1.03 0.22 22.89
N ALA A 67 -0.03 -0.52 22.56
CA ALA A 67 -0.42 -1.73 23.27
C ALA A 67 0.64 -2.84 23.15
N VAL A 68 1.17 -3.09 21.94
CA VAL A 68 2.24 -4.07 21.69
C VAL A 68 3.50 -3.74 22.50
N ASN A 69 3.89 -2.46 22.54
CA ASN A 69 5.02 -2.00 23.37
C ASN A 69 4.76 -2.22 24.87
N GLY A 70 3.51 -2.04 25.33
CA GLY A 70 3.09 -2.36 26.69
C GLY A 70 3.25 -3.85 27.01
N VAL A 71 2.83 -4.74 26.10
CA VAL A 71 3.03 -6.18 26.24
C VAL A 71 4.53 -6.52 26.30
N GLY A 72 5.34 -5.94 25.41
CA GLY A 72 6.79 -6.12 25.43
C GLY A 72 7.40 -5.77 26.79
N LYS A 73 7.00 -4.64 27.38
CA LYS A 73 7.45 -4.21 28.71
C LYS A 73 6.99 -5.12 29.86
N ILE A 74 5.84 -5.77 29.73
CA ILE A 74 5.35 -6.76 30.71
C ILE A 74 6.17 -8.05 30.64
N LEU A 75 6.49 -8.50 29.41
CA LEU A 75 7.28 -9.72 29.19
C LEU A 75 8.74 -9.53 29.58
N ASP A 76 9.31 -8.36 29.31
CA ASP A 76 10.67 -7.99 29.67
C ASP A 76 10.74 -6.49 30.06
N PRO A 77 11.06 -6.14 31.31
CA PRO A 77 11.25 -4.74 31.71
C PRO A 77 12.32 -3.99 30.88
N ALA A 78 13.32 -4.71 30.35
CA ALA A 78 14.38 -4.16 29.50
C ALA A 78 13.94 -3.92 28.04
N PHE A 79 12.75 -4.38 27.65
CA PHE A 79 12.21 -4.26 26.30
C PHE A 79 12.27 -2.83 25.76
N ARG A 80 12.77 -2.64 24.54
CA ARG A 80 12.84 -1.33 23.89
C ARG A 80 11.63 -1.08 23.01
N ALA A 81 11.05 0.10 23.15
CA ALA A 81 9.86 0.48 22.38
C ALA A 81 10.13 0.44 20.87
N LEU A 82 9.25 -0.25 20.17
CA LEU A 82 9.21 -0.34 18.72
C LEU A 82 8.63 0.93 18.12
N ARG A 83 8.90 1.14 16.83
CA ARG A 83 8.41 2.28 16.05
C ARG A 83 7.82 1.80 14.73
N LEU A 84 6.75 2.45 14.27
CA LEU A 84 6.27 2.23 12.91
C LEU A 84 7.21 2.91 11.92
N THR A 85 7.48 2.24 10.81
CA THR A 85 8.05 2.89 9.63
C THR A 85 7.01 3.78 8.95
N GLY A 86 7.40 4.54 7.94
CA GLY A 86 6.47 5.31 7.09
C GLY A 86 5.67 4.48 6.09
N ARG A 87 5.82 3.15 6.04
CA ARG A 87 5.23 2.30 5.00
C ARG A 87 3.98 1.57 5.51
N LEU A 88 2.99 1.39 4.65
CA LEU A 88 1.83 0.51 4.85
C LEU A 88 1.70 -0.39 3.63
N LEU A 89 1.52 -1.68 3.85
CA LEU A 89 1.42 -2.70 2.81
C LEU A 89 0.04 -3.35 2.91
N GLY A 90 -0.80 -3.22 1.89
CA GLY A 90 -2.04 -3.98 1.79
C GLY A 90 -1.76 -5.33 1.14
N VAL A 91 -2.10 -6.41 1.83
CA VAL A 91 -1.77 -7.78 1.45
C VAL A 91 -3.07 -8.54 1.12
N ASP A 92 -3.06 -9.29 0.02
CA ASP A 92 -4.18 -10.13 -0.40
C ASP A 92 -4.20 -11.49 0.34
N ALA A 93 -5.24 -12.29 0.10
CA ALA A 93 -5.38 -13.61 0.71
C ALA A 93 -4.27 -14.61 0.33
N ALA A 94 -3.55 -14.36 -0.77
CA ALA A 94 -2.40 -15.16 -1.19
C ALA A 94 -1.09 -14.69 -0.55
N GLY A 95 -1.13 -13.68 0.33
CA GLY A 95 0.05 -13.11 0.97
C GLY A 95 0.84 -12.14 0.09
N ARG A 96 0.30 -11.75 -1.07
CA ARG A 96 0.96 -10.82 -2.00
C ARG A 96 0.62 -9.39 -1.65
N THR A 97 1.62 -8.52 -1.68
CA THR A 97 1.41 -7.07 -1.55
C THR A 97 0.70 -6.55 -2.79
N VAL A 98 -0.57 -6.15 -2.63
CA VAL A 98 -1.41 -5.56 -3.68
C VAL A 98 -1.50 -4.04 -3.57
N HIS A 99 -1.19 -3.49 -2.39
CA HIS A 99 -1.09 -2.04 -2.16
C HIS A 99 0.18 -1.69 -1.39
N THR A 100 0.85 -0.60 -1.77
CA THR A 100 1.93 0.01 -0.98
C THR A 100 1.62 1.49 -0.82
N VAL A 101 1.57 1.96 0.42
CA VAL A 101 1.39 3.37 0.77
C VAL A 101 2.62 3.80 1.56
N MET A 102 3.22 4.94 1.19
CA MET A 102 4.30 5.56 1.96
C MET A 102 3.85 6.93 2.45
N ALA A 103 3.85 7.11 3.76
CA ALA A 103 3.71 8.42 4.39
C ALA A 103 5.04 9.17 4.26
N LEU A 104 5.14 10.01 3.24
CA LEU A 104 6.13 11.09 3.17
C LEU A 104 5.40 12.35 3.63
N GLN A 105 6.00 13.16 4.50
CA GLN A 105 5.34 14.38 4.97
C GLN A 105 4.87 15.23 3.78
N GLY A 106 3.54 15.37 3.63
CA GLY A 106 2.89 16.22 2.63
C GLY A 106 2.62 15.61 1.25
N ILE A 107 2.98 14.35 0.95
CA ILE A 107 2.80 13.75 -0.39
C ILE A 107 2.34 12.29 -0.29
N GLU A 108 1.26 11.96 -1.01
CA GLU A 108 0.79 10.58 -1.21
C GLU A 108 1.11 10.13 -2.63
N ILE A 109 1.78 8.97 -2.77
CA ILE A 109 2.08 8.35 -4.07
C ILE A 109 1.38 7.01 -4.15
N ARG A 110 0.46 6.86 -5.13
CA ARG A 110 -0.19 5.59 -5.46
C ARG A 110 0.43 5.02 -6.72
N VAL A 111 1.00 3.83 -6.63
CA VAL A 111 1.59 3.13 -7.78
C VAL A 111 0.76 1.88 -8.09
N ARG A 112 0.26 1.78 -9.32
CA ARG A 112 -0.32 0.55 -9.88
C ARG A 112 0.46 0.24 -11.14
N LEU A 113 1.23 -0.87 -11.13
CA LEU A 113 1.95 -1.48 -12.26
C LEU A 113 1.99 -0.60 -13.54
N GLY A 114 2.97 0.31 -13.59
CA GLY A 114 3.23 1.20 -14.75
C GLY A 114 2.70 2.64 -14.63
N THR A 115 1.81 2.95 -13.68
CA THR A 115 1.25 4.30 -13.49
C THR A 115 1.39 4.75 -12.04
N ALA A 116 1.94 5.95 -11.84
CA ALA A 116 1.99 6.63 -10.55
C ALA A 116 1.02 7.81 -10.57
N ILE A 117 0.15 7.90 -9.56
CA ILE A 117 -0.69 9.07 -9.30
C ILE A 117 -0.13 9.75 -8.05
N MET A 118 0.22 11.02 -8.20
CA MET A 118 0.68 11.86 -7.10
C MET A 118 -0.51 12.67 -6.56
N SER A 119 -0.70 12.68 -5.25
CA SER A 119 -1.68 13.53 -4.60
C SER A 119 -1.03 14.37 -3.50
N ILE A 120 -1.41 15.64 -3.41
CA ILE A 120 -0.94 16.57 -2.37
C ILE A 120 -2.18 16.97 -1.56
N ASN A 121 -2.18 16.70 -0.25
CA ASN A 121 -3.33 16.95 0.63
C ASN A 121 -4.65 16.36 0.13
N GLY A 122 -4.61 15.15 -0.44
CA GLY A 122 -5.78 14.48 -0.99
C GLY A 122 -6.25 14.97 -2.36
N ILE A 123 -5.56 15.95 -2.97
CA ILE A 123 -5.86 16.45 -4.32
C ILE A 123 -4.95 15.75 -5.33
N PRO A 124 -5.50 14.94 -6.26
CA PRO A 124 -4.74 14.37 -7.36
C PRO A 124 -4.08 15.48 -8.17
N GLN A 125 -2.77 15.38 -8.35
CA GLN A 125 -2.04 16.28 -9.21
C GLN A 125 -2.27 15.88 -10.67
N ALA A 126 -2.47 16.87 -11.53
CA ALA A 126 -2.68 16.64 -12.95
C ALA A 126 -1.47 15.89 -13.52
N ASP A 127 -1.72 14.76 -14.17
CA ASP A 127 -0.70 14.05 -14.94
C ASP A 127 -0.51 14.82 -16.25
N PRO A 128 0.70 15.34 -16.55
CA PRO A 128 0.96 16.07 -17.80
C PRO A 128 0.70 15.21 -19.04
N ARG A 129 0.71 13.87 -18.92
CA ARG A 129 0.35 12.95 -20.00
C ARG A 129 -1.14 13.01 -20.34
N THR A 130 -2.01 13.36 -19.38
CA THR A 130 -3.45 13.53 -19.60
C THR A 130 -3.75 14.71 -20.52
N VAL A 131 -2.97 15.80 -20.40
CA VAL A 131 -3.10 16.96 -21.29
C VAL A 131 -2.74 16.58 -22.73
N THR A 132 -1.65 15.85 -22.91
CA THR A 132 -1.21 15.36 -24.22
C THR A 132 -2.22 14.38 -24.84
N ALA A 133 -2.75 13.44 -24.05
CA ALA A 133 -3.74 12.48 -24.53
C ALA A 133 -5.05 13.18 -24.95
N SER A 134 -5.50 14.18 -24.18
CA SER A 134 -6.73 14.93 -24.49
C SER A 134 -6.60 15.69 -25.81
N ALA A 135 -5.47 16.37 -26.04
CA ALA A 135 -5.24 17.09 -27.31
C ALA A 135 -5.20 16.16 -28.53
N VAL A 136 -4.65 14.95 -28.38
CA VAL A 136 -4.62 13.93 -29.42
C VAL A 136 -6.02 13.40 -29.72
N LEU A 137 -6.82 13.14 -28.68
CA LEU A 137 -8.22 12.70 -28.83
C LEU A 137 -9.09 13.79 -29.46
N ASP A 138 -8.97 15.05 -29.02
CA ASP A 138 -9.71 16.18 -29.57
C ASP A 138 -9.40 16.38 -31.06
N GLY A 139 -8.13 16.26 -31.45
CA GLY A 139 -7.72 16.26 -32.86
C GLY A 139 -8.36 15.13 -33.66
N ALA A 140 -8.41 13.92 -33.08
CA ALA A 140 -9.00 12.75 -33.73
C ALA A 140 -10.53 12.84 -33.87
N LEU A 141 -11.24 13.46 -32.91
CA LEU A 141 -12.69 13.70 -33.01
C LEU A 141 -13.09 14.56 -34.22
N THR A 142 -12.17 15.37 -34.72
CA THR A 142 -12.40 16.24 -35.89
C THR A 142 -11.89 15.64 -37.22
N SER A 143 -11.26 14.45 -37.20
CA SER A 143 -10.66 13.83 -38.37
C SER A 143 -10.80 12.30 -38.32
N SER A 144 -11.59 11.74 -39.21
CA SER A 144 -11.79 10.29 -39.30
C SER A 144 -10.48 9.53 -39.54
N LEU A 145 -9.53 10.10 -40.31
CA LEU A 145 -8.22 9.48 -40.55
C LEU A 145 -7.35 9.45 -39.29
N ALA A 146 -7.40 10.49 -38.45
CA ALA A 146 -6.69 10.51 -37.17
C ALA A 146 -7.33 9.55 -36.17
N TRP A 147 -8.67 9.44 -36.18
CA TRP A 147 -9.40 8.46 -35.40
C TRP A 147 -9.06 7.02 -35.80
N ASP A 148 -9.04 6.73 -37.10
CA ASP A 148 -8.66 5.42 -37.64
C ASP A 148 -7.20 5.08 -37.31
N ALA A 149 -6.29 6.05 -37.38
CA ALA A 149 -4.89 5.85 -37.00
C ALA A 149 -4.75 5.51 -35.51
N LEU A 150 -5.45 6.23 -34.61
CA LEU A 150 -5.47 5.89 -33.18
C LEU A 150 -6.09 4.52 -32.93
N ALA A 151 -7.14 4.16 -33.67
CA ALA A 151 -7.77 2.85 -33.56
C ALA A 151 -6.85 1.71 -34.02
N VAL A 152 -5.98 1.93 -35.03
CA VAL A 152 -4.97 0.96 -35.45
C VAL A 152 -3.84 0.84 -34.42
N ILE A 153 -3.35 1.97 -33.89
CA ILE A 153 -2.30 1.99 -32.86
C ILE A 153 -2.78 1.32 -31.55
N GLY A 154 -4.07 1.43 -31.24
CA GLY A 154 -4.68 0.89 -30.01
C GLY A 154 -5.11 -0.58 -30.08
N ARG A 155 -4.82 -1.31 -31.16
CA ARG A 155 -5.09 -2.76 -31.24
C ARG A 155 -3.96 -3.54 -30.55
N ASP A 156 -4.32 -4.52 -29.73
CA ASP A 156 -3.34 -5.43 -29.13
C ASP A 156 -2.67 -6.30 -30.22
N GLU A 157 -1.37 -6.58 -30.08
CA GLU A 157 -0.60 -7.43 -31.02
C GLU A 157 -1.14 -8.88 -31.15
N THR A 158 -2.10 -9.28 -30.33
CA THR A 158 -2.65 -10.65 -30.33
C THR A 158 -3.75 -10.85 -31.37
N ASP A 159 -4.28 -9.77 -31.98
CA ASP A 159 -5.32 -9.85 -33.03
C ASP A 159 -4.73 -9.91 -34.46
N MET A 160 -3.44 -10.19 -34.60
CA MET A 160 -2.73 -10.34 -35.88
C MET A 160 -2.34 -11.80 -36.21
N VAL A 161 -3.19 -12.78 -35.86
CA VAL A 161 -3.09 -14.18 -36.32
C VAL A 161 -4.40 -14.65 -36.93
#